data_AF-A0A1I4J2C1-F1
#
_entry.id   AF-A0A1I4J2C1-F1
#
_cell.length_a   1.000
_cell.length_b   1.000
_cell.length_c   1.000
_cell.angle_alpha   90.00
_cell.angle_beta   90.00
_cell.angle_gamma   90.00
#
_symmetry.space_group_name_H-M   'P 1'
#
loop_
_entity.id
_entity.type
_entity.pdbx_description
1 polymer ?
#
loop_
_entity_poly.entity_id
_entity_poly.type
_entity_poly.pdbx_seq_one_letter_code
_entity_poly.pdbx_strand_id
1 'polypeptide(L)' 'MRYPQGGGLTAERQRFREGLRLQAAERFARGGTSAVIARELRVSVRSVQRWRRTWAENGPRALRSQGPASLRG' A
#
# COMPACT_ATOMS: atom_id res chain seq x y z
N MET A 1 -0.62 6.88 -30.95
CA MET A 1 -1.84 6.82 -30.12
C MET A 1 -1.48 7.29 -28.71
N ARG A 2 -1.91 8.50 -28.33
CA ARG A 2 -1.61 9.14 -27.04
C ARG A 2 -2.86 9.02 -26.18
N TYR A 3 -2.82 8.20 -25.13
CA TYR A 3 -3.91 8.21 -24.16
C TYR A 3 -3.94 9.60 -23.51
N PRO A 4 -5.08 10.32 -23.49
CA PRO A 4 -5.22 11.43 -22.57
C PRO A 4 -5.20 10.84 -21.16
N GLN A 5 -4.12 11.15 -20.45
CA GLN A 5 -3.85 10.78 -19.07
C GLN A 5 -5.12 10.94 -18.22
N GLY A 6 -5.69 9.80 -17.85
CA GLY A 6 -6.93 9.71 -17.07
C GLY A 6 -6.76 10.33 -15.68
N GLY A 7 -7.35 11.50 -15.48
CA GLY A 7 -7.39 12.19 -14.18
C GLY A 7 -8.24 11.47 -13.13
N GLY A 8 -9.23 10.66 -13.54
CA GLY A 8 -10.09 9.92 -12.61
C GLY A 8 -9.54 8.53 -12.22
N LEU A 9 -8.92 7.84 -13.17
CA LEU A 9 -8.45 6.46 -13.01
C LEU A 9 -7.24 6.37 -12.06
N THR A 10 -6.44 7.43 -11.93
CA THR A 10 -5.31 7.50 -10.99
C THR A 10 -5.75 7.79 -9.57
N ALA A 11 -6.69 8.73 -9.36
CA ALA A 11 -7.22 9.07 -8.04
C ALA A 11 -7.99 7.88 -7.42
N GLU A 12 -8.82 7.19 -8.20
CA GLU A 12 -9.55 6.02 -7.73
C GLU A 12 -8.61 4.84 -7.44
N ARG A 13 -7.64 4.58 -8.32
CA ARG A 13 -6.58 3.58 -8.06
C ARG A 13 -5.71 3.94 -6.86
N GLN A 14 -5.54 5.22 -6.59
CA GLN A 14 -4.77 5.70 -5.44
C GLN A 14 -5.53 5.45 -4.15
N ARG A 15 -6.82 5.83 -4.08
CA ARG A 15 -7.70 5.54 -2.94
C ARG A 15 -7.83 4.03 -2.70
N PHE A 16 -7.97 3.23 -3.75
CA PHE A 16 -7.99 1.77 -3.64
C PHE A 16 -6.70 1.23 -3.00
N ARG A 17 -5.53 1.68 -3.49
CA ARG A 17 -4.24 1.26 -2.94
C ARG A 17 -3.99 1.79 -1.53
N GLU A 18 -4.54 2.95 -1.18
CA GLU A 18 -4.52 3.48 0.20
C GLU A 18 -5.34 2.58 1.12
N GLY A 19 -6.54 2.16 0.69
CA GLY A 19 -7.36 1.21 1.42
C GLY A 19 -6.64 -0.12 1.70
N LEU A 20 -5.91 -0.66 0.71
CA LEU A 20 -5.11 -1.88 0.90
C LEU A 20 -3.99 -1.69 1.94
N ARG A 21 -3.33 -0.53 1.95
CA ARG A 21 -2.27 -0.22 2.93
C ARG A 21 -2.82 -0.11 4.35
N LEU A 22 -4.01 0.46 4.50
CA LEU A 22 -4.69 0.56 5.79
C LEU A 22 -5.08 -0.81 6.34
N GLN A 23 -5.68 -1.66 5.51
CA GLN A 23 -5.98 -3.04 5.88
C GLN A 23 -4.71 -3.82 6.27
N ALA A 24 -3.60 -3.60 5.56
CA ALA A 24 -2.32 -4.19 5.93
C ALA A 24 -1.83 -3.68 7.30
N ALA A 25 -1.95 -2.38 7.58
CA ALA A 25 -1.56 -1.78 8.86
C ALA A 25 -2.32 -2.40 10.05
N GLU A 26 -3.63 -2.59 9.91
CA GLU A 26 -4.46 -3.23 10.93
C GLU A 26 -4.03 -4.68 11.19
N ARG A 27 -3.72 -5.42 10.13
CA ARG A 27 -3.26 -6.82 10.26
C ARG A 27 -1.85 -6.91 10.82
N PHE A 28 -0.96 -5.96 10.52
CA PHE A 28 0.35 -5.88 11.17
C PHE A 28 0.21 -5.64 12.67
N ALA A 29 -0.70 -4.75 13.10
CA ALA A 29 -0.97 -4.50 14.52
C ALA A 29 -1.49 -5.75 15.25
N ARG A 30 -2.19 -6.65 14.54
CA ARG A 30 -2.64 -7.95 15.06
C ARG A 30 -1.56 -9.06 15.00
N GLY A 31 -0.34 -8.75 14.59
CA GLY A 31 0.76 -9.72 14.48
C GLY A 31 0.76 -10.57 13.21
N GLY A 32 -0.04 -10.22 12.20
CA GLY A 32 -0.14 -10.99 10.95
C GLY A 32 1.20 -11.08 10.19
N THR A 33 1.44 -12.23 9.56
CA THR A 33 2.63 -12.43 8.72
C THR A 33 2.44 -11.77 7.35
N SER A 34 3.54 -11.30 6.76
CA SER A 34 3.49 -10.63 5.45
C SER A 34 2.95 -11.53 4.33
N ALA A 35 3.13 -12.85 4.43
CA ALA A 35 2.64 -13.82 3.46
C ALA A 35 1.11 -13.98 3.50
N VAL A 36 0.53 -14.10 4.70
CA VAL A 36 -0.93 -14.21 4.89
C VAL A 36 -1.61 -12.92 4.40
N ILE A 37 -1.08 -11.77 4.82
CA ILE A 37 -1.62 -10.45 4.44
C ILE A 37 -1.55 -10.26 2.91
N ALA A 38 -0.46 -10.66 2.26
CA ALA A 38 -0.31 -10.57 0.81
C ALA A 38 -1.35 -11.41 0.07
N ARG A 39 -1.58 -12.65 0.52
CA ARG A 39 -2.59 -13.56 -0.05
C ARG A 39 -3.99 -12.97 0.06
N GLU A 40 -4.36 -12.48 1.25
CA GLU A 40 -5.69 -11.94 1.52
C GLU A 40 -5.94 -10.62 0.80
N LEU A 41 -4.93 -9.75 0.67
CA LEU A 41 -5.04 -8.48 -0.06
C LEU A 41 -4.80 -8.64 -1.58
N ARG A 42 -4.48 -9.86 -2.05
CA ARG A 42 -4.13 -10.18 -3.44
C ARG A 42 -3.04 -9.26 -4.01
N VAL A 43 -2.02 -8.99 -3.20
CA VAL A 43 -0.83 -8.22 -3.59
C VAL A 43 0.42 -9.06 -3.45
N SER A 44 1.54 -8.60 -4.03
CA SER A 44 2.81 -9.30 -3.86
C SER A 44 3.30 -9.26 -2.41
N VAL A 45 3.93 -10.35 -1.95
CA VAL A 45 4.58 -10.41 -0.62
C VAL A 45 5.63 -9.29 -0.49
N ARG A 46 6.35 -8.98 -1.56
CA ARG A 46 7.34 -7.90 -1.61
C ARG A 46 6.75 -6.52 -1.32
N SER A 47 5.53 -6.25 -1.80
CA SER A 47 4.81 -5.01 -1.48
C SER A 47 4.48 -4.92 0.00
N VAL A 48 3.97 -6.02 0.58
CA VAL A 48 3.62 -6.09 1.99
C VAL A 48 4.85 -5.97 2.89
N GLN A 49 5.97 -6.60 2.53
CA GLN A 49 7.24 -6.45 3.25
C GLN A 49 7.73 -5.00 3.26
N ARG A 50 7.61 -4.29 2.12
CA ARG A 50 7.93 -2.86 2.06
C ARG A 50 7.04 -2.05 2.99
N TRP A 51 5.74 -2.32 3.00
CA TRP A 51 4.80 -1.66 3.91
C TRP A 51 5.10 -1.95 5.37
N ARG A 52 5.46 -3.20 5.70
CA ARG A 52 5.81 -3.60 7.07
C ARG A 52 7.03 -2.87 7.60
N ARG A 53 8.06 -2.67 6.76
CA ARG A 53 9.23 -1.88 7.15
C ARG A 53 8.85 -0.43 7.45
N THR A 54 8.12 0.22 6.54
CA THR A 54 7.63 1.60 6.75
C THR A 54 6.75 1.72 7.99
N TRP A 55 5.91 0.72 8.24
CA TRP A 55 5.04 0.64 9.43
C TRP A 55 5.82 0.44 10.72
N ALA A 56 6.86 -0.39 10.73
CA ALA A 56 7.69 -0.61 11.92
C ALA A 56 8.47 0.66 12.31
N GLU A 57 8.91 1.45 11.33
CA GLU A 57 9.69 2.67 11.54
C GLU A 57 8.82 3.87 11.94
N ASN A 58 7.63 4.01 11.36
CA ASN A 58 6.83 5.26 11.44
C ASN A 58 5.37 5.04 11.87
N GLY A 59 5.02 3.80 12.24
CA GLY A 59 3.68 3.42 12.69
C GLY A 59 2.61 3.40 11.58
N PRO A 60 1.34 3.20 11.96
CA PRO A 60 0.21 3.06 11.02
C PRO A 60 -0.08 4.31 10.19
N ARG A 61 0.28 5.51 10.68
CA ARG A 61 0.06 6.77 9.95
C ARG A 61 0.93 6.89 8.70
N ALA A 62 2.10 6.28 8.68
CA ALA A 62 3.01 6.30 7.54
C ALA A 62 2.50 5.52 6.32
N LEU A 63 1.53 4.62 6.51
CA LEU A 63 0.92 3.86 5.43
C LEU A 63 -0.23 4.60 4.72
N ARG A 64 -0.80 5.66 5.33
CA ARG A 64 -1.88 6.48 4.73
C ARG A 64 -1.39 7.38 3.60
N SER A 65 -0.26 8.06 3.79
CA SER A 65 0.17 9.15 2.91
C SER A 65 1.13 8.73 1.79
N GLN A 66 1.59 7.48 1.77
CA GLN A 66 2.49 6.98 0.72
C GLN A 66 1.68 6.55 -0.52
N GLY A 67 0.97 7.52 -1.12
CA GLY A 67 0.66 7.52 -2.56
C GLY A 67 1.91 7.29 -3.41
N PRO A 68 1.79 7.16 -4.74
CA PRO A 68 2.57 6.19 -5.53
C PRO A 68 4.05 6.18 -5.13
N ALA A 69 4.62 5.00 -4.88
CA ALA A 69 6.02 4.83 -4.49
C ALA A 69 7.00 5.14 -5.64
N SER A 70 6.91 6.35 -6.19
CA SER A 70 7.71 6.94 -7.23
C SER A 70 8.09 8.33 -6.74
N LEU A 71 9.08 8.39 -5.85
CA LEU A 71 10.01 9.50 -5.63
C LEU A 71 10.91 9.15 -4.44
N ARG A 72 11.82 8.19 -4.66
CA ARG A 72 13.19 8.33 -4.14
C ARG A 72 14.02 8.71 -5.36
N GLY A 73 14.11 10.01 -5.60
CA GLY A 73 15.31 10.63 -6.14
C GLY A 73 16.17 11.04 -4.96
#